data_AF-A0A5C3P6N3-F1
#
_entry.id   AF-A0A5C3P6N3-F1
#
_cell.length_a   1.000
_cell.length_b   1.000
_cell.length_c   1.000
_cell.angle_alpha   90.00
_cell.angle_beta   90.00
_cell.angle_gamma   90.00
#
_symmetry.space_group_name_H-M   'P 1'
#
loop_
_entity.id
_entity.type
_entity.pdbx_description
1 polymer ?
#
loop_
_entity_poly.entity_id
_entity_poly.type
_entity_poly.pdbx_seq_one_letter_code
_entity_poly.pdbx_strand_id
1 'polypeptide(L)'
;MSAQAKIAAIISEEDGLVSFNYCAMAAIVLYVYDYLITFPDEVAGVWKAKPTGATVLFFLTRYTTMAVLLFEFAIVFIQFPGTVSTSGI
;
A
#
# COMPACT_ATOMS: atom_id res chain seq x y z
N MET A 1 -0.06 36.52 17.13
CA MET A 1 0.58 35.27 17.60
C MET A 1 -0.33 34.04 17.53
N SER A 2 -1.65 34.11 17.77
CA SER A 2 -2.56 32.94 17.73
C SER A 2 -2.77 32.31 16.34
N ALA A 3 -2.70 33.09 15.25
CA ALA A 3 -2.86 32.57 13.89
C ALA A 3 -1.65 31.74 13.42
N GLN A 4 -0.43 32.21 13.71
CA GLN A 4 0.83 31.50 13.40
C GLN A 4 0.91 30.14 14.12
N ALA A 5 0.47 30.07 15.38
CA ALA A 5 0.43 28.82 16.14
C ALA A 5 -0.52 27.76 15.54
N LYS A 6 -1.67 28.19 14.98
CA LYS A 6 -2.60 27.28 14.28
C LYS A 6 -2.01 26.76 12.98
N ILE A 7 -1.38 27.63 12.19
CA ILE A 7 -0.73 27.24 10.93
C ILE A 7 0.42 26.26 11.20
N ALA A 8 1.25 26.51 12.21
CA ALA A 8 2.33 25.60 12.60
C ALA A 8 1.82 24.22 13.06
N ALA A 9 0.71 24.17 13.80
CA ALA A 9 0.09 22.91 14.20
C ALA A 9 -0.41 22.09 12.99
N ILE A 10 -1.05 22.75 12.02
CA ILE A 10 -1.55 22.11 10.79
C ILE A 10 -0.38 21.54 9.97
N ILE A 11 0.71 22.30 9.81
CA ILE A 11 1.91 21.84 9.08
C ILE A 11 2.53 20.62 9.76
N SER A 12 2.62 20.62 11.10
CA SER A 12 3.19 19.49 11.84
C SER A 12 2.34 18.22 11.78
N GLU A 13 1.01 18.36 11.63
CA GLU A 13 0.09 17.25 11.43
C GLU A 13 0.21 16.69 10.00
N GLU A 14 0.44 17.56 9.02
CA GLU A 14 0.62 17.20 7.61
C GLU A 14 1.95 16.45 7.36
N ASP A 15 3.04 16.87 7.99
CA ASP A 15 4.37 16.23 7.87
C ASP A 15 4.34 14.74 8.28
N GLY A 16 3.55 14.41 9.31
CA GLY A 16 3.38 13.04 9.78
C GLY A 16 2.66 12.16 8.76
N LEU A 17 1.61 12.70 8.12
CA LEU A 17 0.83 12.00 7.10
C LEU A 17 1.66 11.74 5.83
N VAL A 18 2.42 12.74 5.38
CA VAL A 18 3.30 12.61 4.22
C VAL A 18 4.39 11.56 4.48
N SER A 19 5.03 11.61 5.65
CA SER A 19 6.04 10.62 6.05
C SER A 19 5.48 9.20 6.11
N PHE A 20 4.28 9.04 6.67
CA PHE A 20 3.59 7.75 6.72
C PHE A 20 3.33 7.19 5.32
N ASN A 21 2.84 8.02 4.40
CA ASN A 21 2.53 7.60 3.04
C ASN A 21 3.78 7.12 2.28
N TYR A 22 4.91 7.84 2.39
CA TYR A 22 6.16 7.39 1.77
C TYR A 22 6.65 6.07 2.36
N CYS A 23 6.57 5.90 3.68
CA CYS A 23 6.89 4.63 4.34
C CYS A 23 5.98 3.50 3.88
N ALA A 24 4.67 3.75 3.75
CA ALA A 24 3.71 2.77 3.25
C ALA A 24 4.02 2.37 1.79
N MET A 25 4.33 3.34 0.93
CA MET A 25 4.75 3.06 -0.45
C MET A 25 6.02 2.20 -0.51
N ALA A 26 7.04 2.54 0.30
CA ALA A 26 8.27 1.75 0.38
C ALA A 26 7.99 0.31 0.85
N ALA A 27 7.11 0.14 1.84
CA ALA A 27 6.71 -1.18 2.33
C ALA A 27 5.96 -1.99 1.25
N ILE A 28 5.08 -1.37 0.48
CA ILE A 28 4.35 -2.02 -0.61
C ILE A 28 5.32 -2.45 -1.72
N VAL A 29 6.26 -1.59 -2.12
CA VAL A 29 7.27 -1.94 -3.14
C VAL A 29 8.12 -3.12 -2.66
N LEU A 30 8.54 -3.11 -1.39
CA LEU A 30 9.30 -4.21 -0.81
C LEU A 30 8.50 -5.51 -0.75
N TYR A 31 7.21 -5.44 -0.40
CA TYR A 31 6.30 -6.59 -0.42
C TYR A 31 6.15 -7.18 -1.83
N VAL A 32 5.98 -6.33 -2.85
CA VAL A 32 5.89 -6.77 -4.25
C VAL A 32 7.20 -7.41 -4.71
N TYR A 33 8.35 -6.86 -4.31
CA TYR A 33 9.65 -7.45 -4.62
C TYR A 33 9.82 -8.85 -4.03
N ASP A 34 9.52 -9.02 -2.74
CA ASP A 34 9.59 -10.31 -2.06
C ASP A 34 8.61 -11.33 -2.68
N TYR A 35 7.45 -10.85 -3.12
CA TYR A 35 6.48 -11.64 -3.86
C TYR A 35 7.05 -12.14 -5.21
N LEU A 36 7.69 -11.26 -5.99
CA LEU A 36 8.25 -11.64 -7.30
C LEU A 36 9.34 -12.70 -7.20
N ILE A 37 10.13 -12.70 -6.12
CA ILE A 37 11.17 -13.70 -5.87
C ILE A 37 10.59 -15.05 -5.47
N THR A 38 9.49 -15.05 -4.71
CA THR A 38 8.85 -16.28 -4.21
C THR A 38 7.85 -16.89 -5.19
N PHE A 39 7.38 -16.11 -6.17
CA PHE A 39 6.45 -16.55 -7.21
C PHE A 39 6.92 -17.76 -8.05
N PRO A 40 8.19 -17.87 -8.50
CA PRO A 40 8.66 -19.05 -9.25
C PRO A 40 8.54 -20.34 -8.44
N ASP A 41 8.80 -20.28 -7.13
CA ASP A 41 8.70 -21.43 -6.23
C ASP A 41 7.24 -21.82 -6.01
N GLU A 42 6.32 -20.85 -5.95
CA GLU A 42 4.87 -21.12 -5.93
C GLU A 42 4.39 -21.78 -7.22
N VAL A 43 4.83 -21.32 -8.38
CA VAL A 43 4.46 -21.93 -9.66
C VAL A 43 5.03 -23.34 -9.75
N ALA A 44 6.26 -23.57 -9.29
CA ALA A 44 6.86 -24.89 -9.30
C ALA A 44 6.20 -25.86 -8.30
N GLY A 45 5.88 -25.41 -7.09
CA GLY A 45 5.39 -26.26 -6.00
C GLY A 45 3.88 -26.38 -5.90
N VAL A 46 3.14 -25.33 -6.26
CA VAL A 46 1.69 -25.24 -6.06
C VAL A 46 0.93 -25.46 -7.36
N TRP A 47 1.39 -24.89 -8.49
CA TRP A 47 0.68 -25.01 -9.78
C TRP A 47 0.91 -26.37 -10.44
N LYS A 48 2.08 -26.99 -10.24
CA LYS A 48 2.38 -28.33 -10.74
C LYS A 48 1.90 -29.45 -9.82
N ALA A 49 1.54 -29.14 -8.57
CA ALA A 49 1.00 -30.10 -7.63
C ALA A 49 -0.52 -30.24 -7.76
N LYS A 50 -1.08 -31.34 -7.24
CA LYS A 50 -2.53 -31.55 -7.21
C LYS A 50 -3.16 -30.42 -6.38
N PRO A 51 -4.12 -29.64 -6.92
CA PRO A 51 -4.74 -28.57 -6.18
C PRO A 51 -5.51 -29.17 -4.99
N THR A 52 -5.10 -28.81 -3.79
CA THR A 52 -5.78 -29.18 -2.54
C THR A 52 -6.63 -28.01 -2.05
N GLY A 53 -7.51 -28.22 -1.07
CA GLY A 53 -8.23 -27.11 -0.43
C GLY A 53 -7.29 -26.07 0.19
N ALA A 54 -6.14 -26.51 0.72
CA ALA A 54 -5.11 -25.63 1.25
C ALA A 54 -4.47 -24.75 0.16
N THR A 55 -4.28 -25.30 -1.05
CA THR A 55 -3.81 -24.56 -2.23
C THR A 55 -4.76 -23.41 -2.57
N VAL A 56 -6.07 -23.67 -2.60
CA VAL A 56 -7.08 -22.64 -2.93
C VAL A 56 -7.14 -21.55 -1.85
N LEU A 57 -7.10 -21.93 -0.57
CA LEU A 57 -7.04 -20.99 0.55
C LEU A 57 -5.76 -20.12 0.52
N PHE A 58 -4.63 -20.71 0.13
CA PHE A 58 -3.38 -20.00 -0.07
C PHE A 58 -3.51 -18.96 -1.20
N PHE A 59 -4.04 -19.35 -2.36
CA PHE A 59 -4.31 -18.42 -3.46
C PHE A 59 -5.26 -17.29 -3.06
N LEU A 60 -6.38 -17.60 -2.41
CA LEU A 60 -7.34 -16.59 -1.98
C LEU A 60 -6.69 -15.60 -1.01
N THR A 61 -6.01 -16.08 0.02
CA THR A 61 -5.39 -15.20 1.02
C THR A 61 -4.31 -14.34 0.39
N ARG A 62 -3.43 -14.96 -0.41
CA ARG A 62 -2.26 -14.31 -0.96
C ARG A 62 -2.60 -13.29 -2.04
N TYR A 63 -3.47 -13.63 -2.97
CA TYR A 63 -3.84 -12.75 -4.08
C TYR A 63 -4.85 -11.69 -3.66
N THR A 64 -5.71 -11.96 -2.66
CA THR A 64 -6.58 -10.93 -2.08
C THR A 64 -5.75 -9.86 -1.37
N THR A 65 -4.76 -10.27 -0.56
CA THR A 65 -3.86 -9.34 0.13
C THR A 65 -3.08 -8.48 -0.86
N MET A 66 -2.55 -9.09 -1.92
CA MET A 66 -1.86 -8.35 -2.99
C MET A 66 -2.80 -7.37 -3.70
N ALA A 67 -4.04 -7.77 -4.00
CA ALA A 67 -5.02 -6.89 -4.64
C ALA A 67 -5.38 -5.68 -3.75
N VAL A 68 -5.55 -5.89 -2.44
CA VAL A 68 -5.83 -4.79 -1.48
C VAL A 68 -4.64 -3.83 -1.42
N LEU A 69 -3.41 -4.33 -1.30
CA LEU A 69 -2.21 -3.49 -1.24
C LEU A 69 -1.99 -2.68 -2.52
N LEU A 70 -2.25 -3.28 -3.70
CA LEU A 70 -2.18 -2.57 -4.98
C LEU A 70 -3.28 -1.52 -5.11
N PHE A 71 -4.47 -1.78 -4.58
CA PHE A 71 -5.57 -0.82 -4.56
C PHE A 71 -5.26 0.36 -3.63
N GLU A 72 -4.73 0.10 -2.44
CA GLU A 72 -4.25 1.15 -1.53
C GLU A 72 -3.13 1.96 -2.18
N PHE A 73 -2.16 1.31 -2.81
CA PHE A 73 -1.11 1.98 -3.57
C PHE A 73 -1.69 2.88 -4.66
N ALA A 74 -2.66 2.41 -5.43
CA ALA A 74 -3.31 3.20 -6.48
C ALA A 74 -4.06 4.41 -5.90
N ILE A 75 -4.79 4.25 -4.80
CA ILE A 75 -5.48 5.37 -4.13
C ILE A 75 -4.49 6.41 -3.65
N VAL A 76 -3.45 5.99 -2.92
CA VAL A 76 -2.42 6.90 -2.41
C VAL A 76 -1.74 7.59 -3.58
N PHE A 77 -1.35 6.85 -4.62
CA PHE A 77 -0.71 7.41 -5.81
C PHE A 77 -1.61 8.38 -6.59
N ILE A 78 -2.94 8.20 -6.58
CA ILE A 78 -3.91 9.13 -7.18
C ILE A 78 -4.13 10.38 -6.32
N GLN A 79 -4.00 10.28 -4.99
CA GLN A 79 -4.04 11.43 -4.09
C GLN A 79 -2.75 12.27 -4.18
N PHE A 80 -1.62 11.64 -4.54
CA PHE A 80 -0.30 12.28 -4.62
C PHE A 80 0.01 13.26 -5.78
N PRO A 81 -0.68 13.31 -6.95
CA PRO A 81 -0.37 14.26 -8.03
C PRO A 81 -1.19 15.56 -7.93
N GLY A 82 -2.21 15.58 -7.09
CA GLY A 82 -3.15 16.68 -7.02
C GLY A 82 -3.65 16.81 -5.60
N THR A 83 -3.21 17.88 -4.95
CA THR A 83 -4.05 18.65 -4.05
C THR A 83 -5.52 18.26 -4.20
N VAL A 84 -6.15 17.78 -3.13
CA VAL A 84 -7.52 18.22 -2.88
C VAL A 84 -7.42 19.75 -2.86
N SER A 85 -7.57 20.37 -4.04
CA SER A 85 -7.57 21.82 -4.16
C SER A 85 -8.67 22.28 -3.25
N THR A 86 -8.28 22.82 -2.10
CA THR A 86 -9.03 23.85 -1.38
C THR A 86 -10.54 23.60 -1.40
N SER A 87 -11.01 22.46 -0.91
CA SER A 87 -12.44 22.30 -0.64
C SER A 87 -12.76 22.92 0.72
N GLY A 88 -12.70 24.26 0.73
CA GLY A 88 -13.33 25.12 1.72
C GLY A 88 -12.69 25.15 3.09
N ILE A 89 -11.71 26.05 3.28
CA ILE A 89 -11.63 27.09 4.33
C ILE A 89 -10.65 28.15 3.84
#